data_AF-A0A8W8IME9-F1
#
_entry.id   AF-A0A8W8IME9-F1
#
_cell.length_a   1.000
_cell.length_b   1.000
_cell.length_c   1.000
_cell.angle_alpha   90.00
_cell.angle_beta   90.00
_cell.angle_gamma   90.00
#
_symmetry.space_group_name_H-M   'P 1'
#
loop_
_entity.id
_entity.type
_entity.pdbx_description
1 polymer ?
#
loop_
_entity_poly.entity_id
_entity_poly.type
_entity_poly.pdbx_seq_one_letter_code
_entity_poly.pdbx_strand_id
1 'polypeptide(L)'
;MSKTYKVVNGLKRAKPIMSANPSEAKARVIHLYKAWYKQIPQMVQLYKLDVTEKEAYAKLREEFAKNKHVTDLRVIDLLVVKVKQMEICWKVL
;
A
#
# COMPACT_ATOMS: atom_id res chain seq x y z
N MET A 1 13.99 -45.10 -30.66
CA MET A 1 13.04 -44.62 -29.61
C MET A 1 13.31 -43.13 -29.37
N SER A 2 12.52 -42.25 -29.96
CA SER A 2 12.70 -40.79 -29.87
C SER A 2 12.24 -40.28 -28.50
N LYS A 3 13.15 -39.64 -27.75
CA LYS A 3 12.82 -38.99 -26.47
C LYS A 3 11.96 -37.75 -26.74
N THR A 4 10.70 -37.79 -26.34
CA THR A 4 9.82 -36.61 -26.32
C THR A 4 10.05 -35.83 -25.04
N TYR A 5 10.61 -34.62 -25.14
CA TYR A 5 10.75 -33.69 -24.03
C TYR A 5 9.43 -32.92 -23.84
N LYS A 6 8.77 -33.12 -22.69
CA LYS A 6 7.65 -32.27 -22.27
C LYS A 6 8.19 -30.91 -21.85
N VAL A 7 7.95 -29.88 -22.65
CA VAL A 7 8.15 -28.49 -22.24
C VAL A 7 7.03 -28.14 -21.25
N VAL A 8 7.32 -28.27 -19.96
CA VAL A 8 6.47 -27.69 -18.92
C VAL A 8 6.68 -26.18 -18.94
N ASN A 9 5.77 -25.48 -19.62
CA ASN A 9 5.58 -24.04 -19.44
C ASN A 9 5.02 -23.78 -18.03
N GLY A 10 5.88 -23.90 -17.02
CA GLY A 10 5.59 -23.39 -15.70
C GLY A 10 5.63 -21.87 -15.78
N LEU A 11 4.47 -21.23 -15.94
CA LEU A 11 4.32 -19.81 -15.64
C LEU A 11 4.86 -19.61 -14.22
N LYS A 12 6.04 -19.01 -14.10
CA LYS A 12 6.69 -18.76 -12.81
C LYS A 12 5.77 -17.84 -12.02
N ARG A 13 4.87 -18.41 -11.20
CA ARG A 13 4.02 -17.67 -10.29
C ARG A 13 4.96 -17.00 -9.28
N ALA A 14 5.26 -15.72 -9.51
CA ALA A 14 6.11 -14.96 -8.63
C ALA A 14 5.54 -15.05 -7.21
N LYS A 15 6.41 -15.33 -6.23
CA LYS A 15 5.98 -15.45 -4.83
C LYS A 15 5.24 -14.17 -4.43
N PRO A 16 3.99 -14.26 -3.94
CA PRO A 16 3.29 -13.08 -3.44
C PRO A 16 4.05 -12.52 -2.22
N ILE A 17 4.16 -11.19 -2.13
CA ILE A 17 4.89 -10.51 -1.03
C ILE A 17 4.02 -10.51 0.22
N MET A 18 2.73 -10.17 0.10
CA MET A 18 1.75 -10.25 1.20
C MET A 18 0.38 -10.74 0.76
N SER A 19 -0.09 -10.32 -0.42
CA SER A 19 -1.41 -10.64 -0.96
C SER A 19 -1.36 -11.76 -1.97
N ALA A 20 -2.14 -12.83 -1.72
CA ALA A 20 -2.37 -13.87 -2.72
C ALA A 20 -3.41 -13.44 -3.76
N ASN A 21 -4.38 -12.61 -3.33
CA ASN A 21 -5.55 -12.21 -4.11
C ASN A 21 -5.76 -10.68 -4.10
N PRO A 22 -6.31 -10.08 -5.18
CA PRO A 22 -6.61 -8.64 -5.24
C PRO A 22 -7.56 -8.14 -4.15
N SER A 23 -8.51 -8.97 -3.72
CA SER A 23 -9.48 -8.60 -2.67
C SER A 23 -8.80 -8.33 -1.32
N GLU A 24 -7.77 -9.12 -0.99
CA GLU A 24 -7.01 -8.95 0.26
C GLU A 24 -6.14 -7.68 0.21
N ALA A 25 -5.52 -7.39 -0.93
CA ALA A 25 -4.77 -6.15 -1.12
C ALA A 25 -5.70 -4.93 -0.97
N LYS A 26 -6.90 -4.98 -1.57
CA LYS A 26 -7.90 -3.92 -1.41
C LYS A 26 -8.30 -3.74 0.05
N ALA A 27 -8.54 -4.83 0.79
CA ALA A 27 -8.85 -4.76 2.22
C ALA A 27 -7.71 -4.10 3.02
N ARG A 28 -6.44 -4.45 2.72
CA ARG A 28 -5.26 -3.83 3.35
C ARG A 28 -5.15 -2.34 3.05
N VAL A 29 -5.37 -1.93 1.80
CA VAL A 29 -5.35 -0.51 1.40
C VAL A 29 -6.45 0.27 2.14
N ILE A 30 -7.66 -0.28 2.27
CA ILE A 30 -8.76 0.35 3.02
C ILE A 30 -8.40 0.45 4.51
N HIS A 31 -7.83 -0.60 5.09
CA HIS A 31 -7.38 -0.58 6.48
C HIS A 31 -6.34 0.52 6.70
N LEU A 32 -5.34 0.62 5.81
CA LEU A 32 -4.32 1.66 5.83
C LEU A 32 -4.95 3.06 5.76
N TYR A 33 -5.89 3.27 4.83
CA TYR A 33 -6.58 4.56 4.69
C TYR A 33 -7.32 4.96 5.97
N LYS A 34 -8.02 4.02 6.62
CA LYS A 34 -8.70 4.26 7.89
C LYS A 34 -7.73 4.59 9.03
N ALA A 35 -6.59 3.89 9.09
CA ALA A 35 -5.56 4.15 10.08
C ALA A 35 -4.99 5.57 9.93
N TRP A 36 -4.67 6.00 8.71
CA TRP A 36 -4.21 7.36 8.44
C TRP A 36 -5.26 8.42 8.76
N TYR A 37 -6.53 8.16 8.47
CA TYR A 37 -7.60 9.09 8.81
C TYR A 37 -7.66 9.37 10.32
N LYS A 38 -7.41 8.35 11.16
CA LYS A 38 -7.35 8.50 12.62
C LYS A 38 -6.06 9.20 13.09
N GLN A 39 -4.94 8.98 12.38
CA GLN A 39 -3.63 9.53 12.73
C GLN A 39 -3.50 11.03 12.39
N ILE A 40 -4.21 11.52 11.36
CA ILE A 40 -4.09 12.91 10.88
C ILE A 40 -4.32 13.97 11.98
N PRO A 41 -5.42 13.94 12.76
CA PRO A 41 -5.63 14.92 13.84
C PRO A 41 -4.50 14.93 14.87
N GLN A 42 -3.99 13.74 15.21
CA GLN A 42 -2.87 13.59 16.13
C GLN A 42 -1.58 14.21 15.57
N MET A 43 -1.31 14.04 14.26
CA MET A 43 -0.17 14.70 13.61
C MET A 43 -0.31 16.22 13.55
N VAL A 44 -1.48 16.75 13.22
CA VAL A 44 -1.69 18.20 13.15
C VAL A 44 -1.42 18.86 14.50
N GLN A 45 -1.88 18.24 15.59
CA GLN A 45 -1.63 18.71 16.95
C GLN A 45 -0.15 18.58 17.35
N LEU A 46 0.49 17.45 17.02
CA LEU A 46 1.87 17.17 17.42
C LEU A 46 2.88 18.05 16.67
N TYR A 47 2.67 18.30 15.37
CA TYR A 47 3.55 19.11 14.53
C TYR A 47 3.20 20.59 14.49
N LYS A 48 2.10 21.01 15.14
CA LYS A 48 1.59 22.39 15.09
C LYS A 48 1.56 22.92 13.65
N LEU A 49 1.09 22.09 12.73
CA LEU A 49 0.98 22.46 11.33
C LEU A 49 -0.09 23.55 11.16
N ASP A 50 0.24 24.61 10.41
CA ASP A 50 -0.72 25.70 10.09
C ASP A 50 -1.81 25.29 9.08
N VAL A 51 -1.86 24.01 8.67
CA VAL A 51 -2.89 23.48 7.78
C VAL A 51 -4.12 23.02 8.56
N THR A 52 -5.30 23.31 8.00
CA THR A 52 -6.56 22.83 8.57
C THR A 52 -6.66 21.32 8.39
N GLU A 53 -7.29 20.60 9.33
CA GLU A 53 -7.50 19.14 9.20
C GLU A 53 -8.14 18.75 7.86
N LYS A 54 -9.09 19.58 7.37
CA LYS A 54 -9.74 19.39 6.07
C LYS A 54 -8.75 19.35 4.90
N GLU A 55 -7.72 20.19 4.93
CA GLU A 55 -6.69 20.24 3.90
C GLU A 55 -5.77 19.03 4.00
N ALA A 56 -5.43 18.59 5.21
CA ALA A 56 -4.67 17.36 5.43
C ALA A 56 -5.42 16.13 4.88
N TYR A 57 -6.73 16.03 5.11
CA TYR A 57 -7.56 14.98 4.52
C TYR A 57 -7.66 15.08 2.99
N ALA A 58 -7.69 16.30 2.43
CA ALA A 58 -7.70 16.50 0.99
C ALA A 58 -6.40 16.02 0.35
N LYS A 59 -5.24 16.35 0.95
CA LYS A 59 -3.93 15.85 0.52
C LYS A 59 -3.84 14.33 0.61
N LEU A 60 -4.34 13.72 1.69
CA LEU A 60 -4.40 12.25 1.80
C LEU A 60 -5.18 11.65 0.61
N ARG A 61 -6.35 12.18 0.28
CA ARG A 61 -7.15 11.71 -0.86
C ARG A 61 -6.41 11.87 -2.19
N GLU A 62 -5.71 12.98 -2.39
CA GLU A 62 -4.92 13.24 -3.58
C GLU A 62 -3.81 12.20 -3.76
N GLU A 63 -3.07 11.88 -2.70
CA GLU A 63 -2.00 10.89 -2.73
C GLU A 63 -2.51 9.47 -3.05
N PHE A 64 -3.66 9.07 -2.50
CA PHE A 64 -4.29 7.80 -2.85
C PHE A 64 -4.83 7.82 -4.30
N ALA A 65 -5.32 8.96 -4.79
CA ALA A 65 -5.79 9.10 -6.16
C ALA A 65 -4.66 9.00 -7.19
N LYS A 66 -3.47 9.54 -6.90
CA LYS A 66 -2.26 9.40 -7.75
C LYS A 66 -1.94 7.94 -8.05
N ASN A 67 -2.13 7.05 -7.06
CA ASN A 67 -1.82 5.63 -7.16
C ASN A 67 -2.96 4.75 -7.72
N LYS A 68 -4.08 5.35 -8.19
CA LYS A 68 -5.26 4.62 -8.70
C LYS A 68 -4.96 3.75 -9.94
N HIS A 69 -3.94 4.10 -10.72
CA HIS A 69 -3.58 3.40 -11.96
C HIS A 69 -2.82 2.09 -11.73
N VAL A 70 -2.38 1.81 -10.49
CA VAL A 70 -1.60 0.62 -10.17
C VAL A 70 -2.52 -0.60 -10.08
N THR A 71 -2.37 -1.54 -11.01
CA THR A 71 -3.13 -2.80 -11.07
C THR A 71 -2.34 -3.98 -10.51
N ASP A 72 -1.01 -3.87 -10.48
CA ASP A 72 -0.12 -4.95 -10.03
C ASP A 72 -0.17 -5.17 -8.53
N LEU A 73 -0.56 -6.38 -8.13
CA LEU A 73 -0.74 -6.76 -6.72
C LEU A 73 0.52 -6.55 -5.86
N ARG A 74 1.69 -6.88 -6.42
CA ARG A 74 2.99 -6.76 -5.74
C ARG A 74 3.38 -5.31 -5.49
N VAL A 75 3.05 -4.43 -6.43
CA VAL A 75 3.35 -3.00 -6.30
C VAL A 75 2.44 -2.38 -5.25
N ILE A 76 1.16 -2.76 -5.22
CA ILE A 76 0.22 -2.34 -4.17
C ILE A 76 0.73 -2.76 -2.79
N ASP A 77 1.13 -4.03 -2.62
CA ASP A 77 1.68 -4.53 -1.36
C ASP A 77 2.93 -3.74 -0.94
N LEU A 78 3.85 -3.48 -1.88
CA LEU A 78 5.07 -2.73 -1.61
C LEU A 78 4.76 -1.29 -1.17
N LEU A 79 3.80 -0.63 -1.84
CA LEU A 79 3.36 0.72 -1.47
C LEU A 79 2.76 0.73 -0.06
N VAL A 80 1.92 -0.25 0.28
CA VAL A 80 1.35 -0.40 1.63
C VAL A 80 2.44 -0.58 2.68
N VAL A 81 3.43 -1.43 2.43
CA VAL A 81 4.58 -1.63 3.33
C VAL A 81 5.38 -0.35 3.50
N LYS A 82 5.69 0.36 2.41
CA LYS A 82 6.45 1.61 2.44
C LYS A 82 5.76 2.68 3.31
N VAL A 83 4.45 2.85 3.14
CA VAL A 83 3.66 3.82 3.92
C VAL A 83 3.61 3.42 5.40
N LYS A 84 3.45 2.12 5.69
CA LYS A 84 3.44 1.61 7.07
C LYS A 84 4.80 1.75 7.76
N GLN A 85 5.90 1.58 7.03
CA GLN A 85 7.24 1.82 7.55
C GLN A 85 7.46 3.29 7.88
N MET A 86 6.91 4.22 7.10
CA MET A 86 6.94 5.64 7.42
C MET A 86 6.29 5.96 8.78
N GLU A 87 5.22 5.24 9.15
CA GLU A 87 4.61 5.34 10.48
C GLU A 87 5.60 4.95 11.61
N ILE A 88 6.44 3.93 11.37
CA ILE A 88 7.45 3.46 12.34
C ILE A 88 8.62 4.44 12.41
N CYS A 89 9.14 4.91 11.26
CA CYS A 89 10.24 5.87 11.25
C CYS A 89 9.91 7.17 11.99
N TRP A 90 8.64 7.58 11.98
CA TRP A 90 8.19 8.77 12.69
C TRP A 90 8.02 8.55 14.21
N LYS A 91 7.75 7.33 14.68
CA LYS A 91 7.58 7.02 16.11
C LYS A 91 8.89 6.76 16.86
N VAL A 92 10.02 6.60 16.15
CA VAL A 92 11.33 6.25 16.73
C VAL A 92 12.28 7.47 16.78
N LEU A 93 11.85 8.61 16.22
CA LEU A 93 12.45 9.93 16.40
C LEU A 93 11.67 10.72 17.45
#